data_AF-A0A932NGL6-F1
#
_entry.id   AF-A0A932NGL6-F1
#
_cell.length_a   1.000
_cell.length_b   1.000
_cell.length_c   1.000
_cell.angle_alpha   90.00
_cell.angle_beta   90.00
_cell.angle_gamma   90.00
#
_symmetry.space_group_name_H-M   'P 1'
#
loop_
_entity.id
_entity.type
_entity.pdbx_description
1 polymer ?
#
loop_
_entity_poly.entity_id
_entity_poly.type
_entity_poly.pdbx_seq_one_letter_code
_entity_poly.pdbx_strand_id
1 'polypeptide(L)'
;MMTRCPGCGKPVAEADDICPHCGRDFSAPIARKPATKPPEEAPAKEPAAAAPEPAKAVERHPALEEVPPAEPETVLTTQAPDEPPAKAPVIDTPPAYEPPKGYAPGAYDPGSDPYAFKKEEARPPWHWLGLAVLCAAGYMGYGLMSPPPPPPPPAPVQVAQAPAPPAPAPAAVLQPLADAKDAAAAQAAAMAAALDVPPKEPRPVARRPRRPARPAPVEEQPEPVEDAIIIAEAEAEPRRQRRSGPVTEWRMRGKLFDLLSAEPVAGADVVFMDASTGRRFATGSDAQGLYRATLPVNETGYDLAIRHSKYEPKYFEDGSPPYRKLGLEQRQSAVDDLLRVLQNKDLIKAEGGTVLERDFVLIPLSR
;
A
#
# COMPACT_ATOMS: atom_id res chain seq x y z
N MET A 1 12.82 29.04 -5.65
CA MET A 1 11.68 29.77 -5.10
C MET A 1 10.96 28.84 -4.13
N MET A 2 11.13 29.05 -2.81
CA MET A 2 10.50 28.21 -1.78
C MET A 2 9.19 28.86 -1.35
N THR A 3 8.06 28.27 -1.72
CA THR A 3 6.72 28.78 -1.35
C THR A 3 6.20 28.22 -0.02
N ARG A 4 6.93 27.28 0.59
CA ARG A 4 6.57 26.63 1.86
C ARG A 4 7.80 26.38 2.74
N CYS A 5 7.65 26.51 4.05
CA CYS A 5 8.72 26.25 5.01
C CYS A 5 9.04 24.74 5.09
N PRO A 6 10.30 24.29 4.90
CA PRO A 6 10.70 22.89 5.07
C PRO A 6 10.62 22.37 6.52
N GLY A 7 10.46 23.26 7.51
CA GLY A 7 10.26 22.87 8.91
C GLY A 7 8.83 22.47 9.23
N CYS A 8 7.85 23.29 8.83
CA CYS A 8 6.45 23.13 9.24
C CYS A 8 5.45 23.00 8.08
N GLY A 9 5.90 23.06 6.82
CA GLY A 9 5.06 22.89 5.62
C GLY A 9 4.08 24.03 5.30
N LYS A 10 4.02 25.08 6.13
CA LYS A 10 3.13 26.23 5.93
C LYS A 10 3.69 27.18 4.86
N PRO A 11 2.82 27.91 4.13
CA PRO A 11 3.26 28.89 3.14
C PRO A 11 4.07 30.01 3.80
N VAL A 12 5.11 30.48 3.11
CA VAL A 12 5.97 31.58 3.56
C VAL A 12 6.24 32.52 2.38
N ALA A 13 6.33 33.82 2.64
CA ALA A 13 6.66 34.79 1.60
C ALA A 13 8.15 34.67 1.24
N GLU A 14 8.50 34.94 -0.02
CA GLU A 14 9.89 34.79 -0.49
C GLU A 14 10.87 35.79 0.14
N ALA A 15 10.36 36.86 0.73
CA ALA A 15 11.14 37.90 1.41
C ALA A 15 11.40 37.61 2.90
N ASP A 16 10.81 36.55 3.46
CA ASP A 16 10.99 36.22 4.89
C ASP A 16 12.24 35.35 5.08
N ASP A 17 13.25 35.85 5.80
CA ASP A 17 14.45 35.08 6.16
C ASP A 17 14.19 34.07 7.31
N ILE A 18 13.11 34.28 8.07
CA ILE A 18 12.70 33.45 9.21
C ILE A 18 11.24 33.07 9.05
N CYS A 19 10.93 31.78 9.15
CA CYS A 19 9.55 31.30 9.05
C CYS A 19 8.67 31.89 10.17
N PRO A 20 7.61 32.66 9.86
CA PRO A 20 6.74 33.27 10.88
C PRO A 20 5.94 32.25 11.69
N HIS A 21 5.88 31.00 11.24
CA HIS A 21 5.09 29.95 11.88
C HIS A 21 5.88 29.05 12.83
N CYS A 22 7.18 28.84 12.59
CA CYS A 22 8.00 27.92 13.39
C CYS A 22 9.35 28.50 13.83
N GLY A 23 9.66 29.74 13.45
CA GLY A 23 10.92 30.40 13.82
C GLY A 23 12.17 29.84 13.14
N ARG A 24 12.01 28.98 12.12
CA ARG A 24 13.14 28.42 11.37
C ARG A 24 13.78 29.48 10.49
N ASP A 25 15.06 29.73 10.70
CA ASP A 25 15.91 30.59 9.88
C ASP A 25 16.31 29.86 8.58
N PHE A 26 16.09 30.49 7.43
CA PHE A 26 16.43 29.94 6.12
C PHE A 26 17.86 30.27 5.67
N SER A 27 18.52 31.21 6.35
CA SER A 27 19.91 31.59 6.12
C SER A 27 20.89 30.65 6.84
N ALA A 28 20.43 29.95 7.88
CA ALA A 28 21.24 28.99 8.61
C ALA A 28 21.60 27.79 7.69
N PRO A 29 22.89 27.47 7.49
CA PRO A 29 23.29 26.32 6.69
C PRO A 29 22.69 25.06 7.32
N ILE A 30 21.97 24.27 6.50
CA ILE A 30 21.39 23.00 6.93
C ILE A 30 22.56 22.09 7.31
N ALA A 31 22.86 22.02 8.60
CA ALA A 31 23.79 21.05 9.16
C ALA A 31 23.19 19.67 8.90
N ARG A 32 23.61 19.04 7.81
CA ARG A 32 23.26 17.65 7.51
C ARG A 32 23.78 16.83 8.68
N LYS A 33 22.86 16.32 9.49
CA LYS A 33 23.19 15.38 10.57
C LYS A 33 24.04 14.28 9.90
N PRO A 34 25.30 14.06 10.33
CA PRO A 34 26.15 13.06 9.70
C PRO A 34 25.37 11.74 9.71
N ALA A 35 25.29 11.10 8.55
CA ALA A 35 24.58 9.85 8.39
C ALA A 35 25.07 8.88 9.46
N THR A 36 24.16 8.45 10.33
CA THR A 36 24.45 7.44 11.34
C THR A 36 25.01 6.24 10.60
N LYS A 37 26.29 5.93 10.82
CA LYS A 37 26.93 4.75 10.25
C LYS A 37 26.00 3.55 10.50
N PRO A 38 25.63 2.77 9.47
CA PRO A 38 24.88 1.55 9.66
C PRO A 38 25.56 0.71 10.75
N PRO A 39 24.82 0.16 11.72
CA PRO A 39 25.42 -0.67 12.75
C PRO A 39 26.17 -1.80 12.07
N GLU A 40 27.47 -1.87 12.35
CA GLU A 40 28.38 -2.90 11.88
C GLU A 40 27.81 -4.26 12.28
N GLU A 41 27.45 -5.05 11.28
CA GLU A 41 26.81 -6.35 11.40
C GLU A 41 27.74 -7.24 12.23
N ALA A 42 27.30 -7.60 13.44
CA ALA A 42 28.06 -8.50 14.29
C ALA A 42 28.29 -9.83 13.54
N PRO A 43 29.54 -10.33 13.46
CA PRO A 43 29.85 -11.52 12.67
C PRO A 43 29.04 -12.70 13.19
N ALA A 44 28.34 -13.35 12.27
CA ALA A 44 27.58 -14.56 12.51
C ALA A 44 28.48 -15.62 13.16
N LYS A 45 28.05 -16.14 14.32
CA LYS A 45 28.69 -17.29 14.96
C LYS A 45 28.62 -18.50 14.03
N GLU A 46 29.79 -18.88 13.54
CA GLU A 46 30.03 -20.14 12.84
C GLU A 46 29.62 -21.34 13.74
N PRO A 47 28.93 -22.36 13.21
CA PRO A 47 28.65 -23.58 13.94
C PRO A 47 29.94 -24.36 14.20
N ALA A 48 30.15 -24.74 15.47
CA ALA A 48 31.33 -25.44 15.96
C ALA A 48 31.63 -26.71 15.14
N ALA A 49 32.63 -26.61 14.25
CA ALA A 49 33.30 -27.75 13.65
C ALA A 49 34.33 -28.33 14.63
N ALA A 50 34.45 -29.66 14.56
CA ALA A 50 35.26 -30.49 15.43
C ALA A 50 36.73 -30.05 15.53
N ALA A 51 37.30 -30.24 16.73
CA ALA A 51 38.65 -29.90 17.12
C ALA A 51 39.74 -30.50 16.19
N PRO A 52 40.68 -29.67 15.70
CA PRO A 52 41.97 -30.15 15.23
C PRO A 52 43.09 -29.96 16.28
N GLU A 53 44.08 -30.84 16.18
CA GLU A 53 45.31 -30.97 16.98
C GLU A 53 46.20 -29.71 17.03
N PRO A 54 47.08 -29.59 18.04
CA PRO A 54 47.86 -28.38 18.31
C PRO A 54 48.92 -28.07 17.24
N ALA A 55 48.99 -26.78 16.91
CA ALA A 55 49.82 -26.16 15.89
C ALA A 55 51.33 -26.19 16.19
N LYS A 56 52.11 -26.29 15.11
CA LYS A 56 53.53 -25.95 15.05
C LYS A 56 53.66 -24.47 14.69
N ALA A 57 54.38 -23.72 15.54
CA ALA A 57 54.61 -22.30 15.40
C ALA A 57 55.44 -21.95 14.15
N VAL A 58 55.04 -20.91 13.43
CA VAL A 58 55.93 -20.11 12.57
C VAL A 58 55.54 -18.63 12.71
N GLU A 59 56.46 -17.88 13.31
CA GLU A 59 56.51 -16.41 13.26
C GLU A 59 56.77 -15.92 11.83
N ARG A 60 56.17 -14.79 11.46
CA ARG A 60 56.83 -13.59 10.88
C ARG A 60 55.79 -12.55 10.43
N HIS A 61 55.83 -11.40 11.10
CA HIS A 61 55.48 -10.07 10.56
C HIS A 61 56.60 -9.59 9.60
N PRO A 62 56.53 -8.39 8.95
CA PRO A 62 55.41 -7.58 8.45
C PRO A 62 55.64 -7.10 6.98
N ALA A 63 54.63 -6.50 6.32
CA ALA A 63 54.88 -5.51 5.26
C ALA A 63 53.70 -4.52 5.19
N LEU A 64 53.97 -3.28 5.60
CA LEU A 64 53.17 -2.11 5.27
C LEU A 64 53.28 -1.87 3.77
N GLU A 65 52.14 -1.79 3.09
CA GLU A 65 52.05 -1.31 1.71
C GLU A 65 51.50 0.12 1.74
N GLU A 66 52.34 1.07 1.33
CA GLU A 66 52.05 2.50 1.26
C GLU A 66 51.13 2.78 0.07
N VAL A 67 50.02 3.48 0.34
CA VAL A 67 49.08 3.97 -0.68
C VAL A 67 49.65 5.27 -1.28
N PRO A 68 49.85 5.37 -2.61
CA PRO A 68 50.33 6.61 -3.22
C PRO A 68 49.22 7.68 -3.29
N PRO A 69 49.59 8.97 -3.17
CA PRO A 69 48.65 10.10 -3.25
C PRO A 69 48.17 10.32 -4.70
N ALA A 70 46.85 10.43 -4.86
CA ALA A 70 46.21 10.78 -6.13
C ALA A 70 46.53 12.25 -6.50
N GLU A 71 47.01 12.44 -7.72
CA GLU A 71 47.29 13.75 -8.33
C GLU A 71 46.00 14.51 -8.68
N PRO A 72 46.04 15.86 -8.69
CA PRO A 72 44.90 16.68 -9.08
C PRO A 72 44.73 16.72 -10.61
N GLU A 73 43.58 16.25 -11.09
CA GLU A 73 43.19 16.36 -12.50
C GLU A 73 43.06 17.82 -12.92
N THR A 74 43.77 18.14 -14.00
CA THR A 74 43.83 19.43 -14.65
C THR A 74 42.58 19.64 -15.49
N VAL A 75 41.91 20.76 -15.24
CA VAL A 75 40.78 21.28 -16.02
C VAL A 75 41.27 21.67 -17.41
N LEU A 76 41.00 20.84 -18.42
CA LEU A 76 41.14 21.23 -19.83
C LEU A 76 39.79 21.77 -20.33
N THR A 77 39.69 23.09 -20.39
CA THR A 77 38.60 23.81 -21.06
C THR A 77 38.83 23.75 -22.57
N THR A 78 38.17 22.82 -23.24
CA THR A 78 38.10 22.80 -24.71
C THR A 78 36.85 23.57 -25.15
N GLN A 79 37.05 24.76 -25.70
CA GLN A 79 36.01 25.49 -26.44
C GLN A 79 35.62 24.66 -27.67
N ALA A 80 34.34 24.27 -27.74
CA ALA A 80 33.75 23.70 -28.94
C ALA A 80 33.33 24.83 -29.91
N PRO A 81 33.53 24.66 -31.22
CA PRO A 81 33.14 25.64 -32.24
C PRO A 81 31.62 25.69 -32.43
N ASP A 82 31.12 26.89 -32.74
CA ASP A 82 29.75 27.20 -33.14
C ASP A 82 29.26 26.28 -34.26
N GLU A 83 28.41 25.31 -33.90
CA GLU A 83 27.66 24.48 -34.85
C GLU A 83 26.22 25.03 -34.93
N PRO A 84 25.70 25.33 -36.13
CA PRO A 84 24.36 25.90 -36.29
C PRO A 84 23.28 24.92 -35.79
N PRO A 85 22.16 25.42 -35.23
CA PRO A 85 21.18 24.61 -34.53
C PRO A 85 20.60 23.53 -35.46
N ALA A 86 20.92 22.28 -35.15
CA ALA A 86 20.32 21.12 -35.76
C ALA A 86 18.79 21.18 -35.56
N LYS A 87 18.06 20.97 -36.67
CA LYS A 87 16.59 20.86 -36.68
C LYS A 87 16.12 19.99 -35.53
N ALA A 88 15.18 20.53 -34.75
CA ALA A 88 14.52 19.82 -33.66
C ALA A 88 14.12 18.41 -34.14
N PRO A 89 14.48 17.34 -33.41
CA PRO A 89 14.02 16.00 -33.75
C PRO A 89 12.50 16.02 -33.74
N VAL A 90 11.91 15.55 -34.85
CA VAL A 90 10.48 15.27 -34.93
C VAL A 90 10.21 14.24 -33.85
N ILE A 91 9.58 14.68 -32.76
CA ILE A 91 9.14 13.79 -31.69
C ILE A 91 7.99 12.99 -32.30
N ASP A 92 8.29 11.78 -32.76
CA ASP A 92 7.28 10.81 -33.13
C ASP A 92 6.32 10.67 -31.95
N THR A 93 5.09 11.09 -32.19
CA THR A 93 4.02 11.03 -31.18
C THR A 93 3.87 9.57 -30.78
N PRO A 94 4.04 9.20 -29.50
CA PRO A 94 3.89 7.81 -29.09
C PRO A 94 2.52 7.31 -29.53
N PRO A 95 2.42 6.09 -30.10
CA PRO A 95 1.15 5.56 -30.57
C PRO A 95 0.13 5.62 -29.44
N ALA A 96 -1.05 6.13 -29.75
CA ALA A 96 -2.16 6.18 -28.81
C ALA A 96 -2.34 4.80 -28.17
N TYR A 97 -2.29 4.75 -26.84
CA TYR A 97 -2.51 3.53 -26.08
C TYR A 97 -3.92 3.02 -26.37
N GLU A 98 -4.05 2.02 -27.24
CA GLU A 98 -5.27 1.24 -27.37
C GLU A 98 -5.36 0.35 -26.13
N PRO A 99 -6.39 0.51 -25.27
CA PRO A 99 -6.60 -0.42 -24.16
C PRO A 99 -6.74 -1.85 -24.73
N PRO A 100 -6.16 -2.87 -24.07
CA PRO A 100 -6.24 -4.24 -24.55
C PRO A 100 -7.71 -4.64 -24.77
N LYS A 101 -8.07 -4.84 -26.03
CA LYS A 101 -9.38 -5.34 -26.47
C LYS A 101 -9.51 -6.79 -25.97
N GLY A 102 -10.02 -6.98 -24.75
CA GLY A 102 -10.14 -8.34 -24.22
C GLY A 102 -10.66 -8.51 -22.79
N TYR A 103 -10.65 -7.49 -21.95
CA TYR A 103 -11.35 -7.60 -20.67
C TYR A 103 -12.80 -7.19 -20.86
N ALA A 104 -13.67 -8.16 -21.16
CA ALA A 104 -15.12 -7.95 -21.08
C ALA A 104 -15.50 -7.96 -19.59
N PRO A 105 -15.83 -6.81 -18.98
CA PRO A 105 -16.32 -6.79 -17.60
C PRO A 105 -17.57 -7.69 -17.51
N GLY A 106 -17.44 -8.81 -16.80
CA GLY A 106 -18.52 -9.81 -16.63
C GLY A 106 -18.28 -11.19 -17.26
N ALA A 107 -17.16 -11.45 -17.93
CA ALA A 107 -16.84 -12.80 -18.44
C ALA A 107 -16.28 -13.77 -17.36
N TYR A 108 -16.51 -13.48 -16.08
CA TYR A 108 -16.21 -14.39 -14.98
C TYR A 108 -17.40 -15.30 -14.76
N ASP A 109 -17.26 -16.58 -15.09
CA ASP A 109 -18.23 -17.61 -14.72
C ASP A 109 -17.90 -18.09 -13.29
N PRO A 110 -18.71 -17.72 -12.27
CA PRO A 110 -18.47 -18.13 -10.89
C PRO A 110 -18.51 -19.65 -10.69
N GLY A 111 -19.11 -20.42 -11.62
CA GLY A 111 -19.14 -21.88 -11.57
C GLY A 111 -17.82 -22.55 -12.00
N SER A 112 -16.93 -21.80 -12.66
CA SER A 112 -15.64 -22.31 -13.15
C SER A 112 -14.47 -22.03 -12.23
N ASP A 113 -14.69 -21.39 -11.07
CA ASP A 113 -13.62 -21.05 -10.11
C ASP A 113 -12.92 -22.33 -9.63
N PRO A 114 -11.70 -22.64 -10.09
CA PRO A 114 -10.97 -23.82 -9.62
C PRO A 114 -10.55 -23.68 -8.14
N TYR A 115 -10.89 -22.55 -7.51
CA TYR A 115 -10.70 -22.23 -6.10
C TYR A 115 -12.00 -21.89 -5.36
N ALA A 116 -13.17 -22.33 -5.85
CA ALA A 116 -14.30 -22.52 -4.95
C ALA A 116 -13.78 -23.33 -3.77
N PHE A 117 -13.63 -22.70 -2.60
CA PHE A 117 -13.11 -23.34 -1.40
C PHE A 117 -13.91 -24.63 -1.26
N LYS A 118 -13.24 -25.79 -1.41
CA LYS A 118 -13.82 -27.06 -1.01
C LYS A 118 -14.27 -26.80 0.41
N LYS A 119 -15.59 -26.77 0.61
CA LYS A 119 -16.23 -26.58 1.90
C LYS A 119 -15.47 -27.50 2.84
N GLU A 120 -14.62 -26.93 3.69
CA GLU A 120 -13.73 -27.73 4.52
C GLU A 120 -14.66 -28.65 5.30
N GLU A 121 -14.54 -29.96 5.04
CA GLU A 121 -15.32 -30.95 5.76
C GLU A 121 -15.08 -30.66 7.23
N ALA A 122 -16.16 -30.31 7.93
CA ALA A 122 -16.08 -29.83 9.30
C ALA A 122 -15.23 -30.82 10.09
N ARG A 123 -14.07 -30.35 10.56
CA ARG A 123 -13.14 -31.22 11.30
C ARG A 123 -13.94 -31.86 12.43
N PRO A 124 -13.86 -33.19 12.59
CA PRO A 124 -14.68 -33.86 13.55
C PRO A 124 -14.35 -33.33 14.96
N PRO A 125 -15.35 -33.25 15.86
CA PRO A 125 -15.25 -32.50 17.11
C PRO A 125 -14.12 -32.96 18.04
N TRP A 126 -13.66 -34.21 17.91
CA TRP A 126 -12.52 -34.75 18.66
C TRP A 126 -11.19 -34.06 18.35
N HIS A 127 -11.05 -33.44 17.17
CA HIS A 127 -9.83 -32.73 16.78
C HIS A 127 -9.59 -31.47 17.63
N TRP A 128 -10.67 -30.77 18.00
CA TRP A 128 -10.62 -29.62 18.91
C TRP A 128 -10.37 -30.04 20.35
N LEU A 129 -10.93 -31.19 20.75
CA LEU A 129 -10.75 -31.76 22.08
C LEU A 129 -9.28 -32.19 22.31
N GLY A 130 -8.66 -32.81 21.30
CA GLY A 130 -7.23 -33.13 21.32
C GLY A 130 -6.34 -31.89 21.44
N LEU A 131 -6.64 -30.82 20.70
CA LEU A 131 -5.90 -29.56 20.77
C LEU A 131 -6.00 -28.92 22.17
N ALA A 132 -7.19 -28.92 22.77
CA ALA A 132 -7.42 -28.38 24.11
C ALA A 132 -6.63 -29.14 25.19
N VAL A 133 -6.58 -30.47 25.12
CA VAL A 133 -5.78 -31.30 26.05
C VAL A 133 -4.29 -30.98 25.91
N LEU A 134 -3.79 -30.82 24.69
CA LEU A 134 -2.38 -30.51 24.42
C LEU A 134 -1.98 -29.13 24.97
N CYS A 135 -2.84 -28.13 24.78
CA CYS A 135 -2.65 -26.80 25.39
C CYS A 135 -2.68 -26.83 26.93
N ALA A 136 -3.60 -27.60 27.54
CA ALA A 136 -3.68 -27.72 28.99
C ALA A 136 -2.44 -28.40 29.58
N ALA A 137 -1.93 -29.46 28.92
CA ALA A 137 -0.68 -30.12 29.32
C ALA A 137 0.53 -29.18 29.20
N GLY A 138 0.62 -28.42 28.11
CA GLY A 138 1.66 -27.40 27.93
C GLY A 138 1.63 -26.32 29.00
N TYR A 139 0.44 -25.82 29.36
CA TYR A 139 0.28 -24.80 30.40
C TYR A 139 0.69 -25.32 31.79
N MET A 140 0.31 -26.56 32.14
CA MET A 140 0.74 -27.17 33.40
C MET A 140 2.26 -27.40 33.44
N GLY A 141 2.87 -27.83 32.32
CA GLY A 141 4.33 -27.97 32.22
C GLY A 141 5.07 -26.64 32.36
N TYR A 142 4.54 -25.57 31.76
CA TYR A 142 5.14 -24.23 31.80
C TYR A 142 5.17 -23.66 33.22
N GLY A 143 4.14 -23.92 34.04
CA GLY A 143 4.10 -23.51 35.44
C GLY A 143 5.20 -24.15 36.31
N LEU A 144 5.63 -25.37 35.97
CA LEU A 144 6.68 -26.09 36.70
C LEU A 144 8.10 -25.68 36.30
N MET A 145 8.29 -25.15 35.09
CA MET A 145 9.61 -24.76 34.56
C MET A 145 9.87 -23.25 34.57
N SER A 146 8.88 -22.43 34.92
CA SER A 146 9.07 -20.98 34.98
C SER A 146 9.94 -20.61 36.18
N PRO A 147 11.09 -19.93 35.99
CA PRO A 147 11.87 -19.42 37.10
C PRO A 147 11.01 -18.43 37.92
N PRO A 148 11.24 -18.32 39.24
CA PRO A 148 10.56 -17.33 40.05
C PRO A 148 10.77 -15.94 39.44
N PRO A 149 9.73 -15.08 39.45
CA PRO A 149 9.88 -13.72 38.93
C PRO A 149 11.05 -13.04 39.64
N PRO A 150 11.88 -12.27 38.91
CA PRO A 150 12.97 -11.53 39.54
C PRO A 150 12.38 -10.63 40.63
N PRO A 151 13.10 -10.42 41.75
CA PRO A 151 12.66 -9.49 42.77
C PRO A 151 12.36 -8.12 42.15
N PRO A 152 11.32 -7.43 42.61
CA PRO A 152 10.99 -6.11 42.08
C PRO A 152 12.23 -5.21 42.17
N PRO A 153 12.53 -4.42 41.14
CA PRO A 153 13.64 -3.48 41.21
C PRO A 153 13.44 -2.57 42.43
N PRO A 154 14.54 -2.17 43.10
CA PRO A 154 14.45 -1.26 44.23
C PRO A 154 13.68 -0.02 43.82
N ALA A 155 12.76 0.42 44.69
CA ALA A 155 11.97 1.61 44.44
C ALA A 155 12.91 2.77 44.05
N PRO A 156 12.63 3.50 42.97
CA PRO A 156 13.45 4.64 42.57
C PRO A 156 13.51 5.60 43.76
N VAL A 157 14.73 5.92 44.19
CA VAL A 157 14.98 6.93 45.22
C VAL A 157 14.34 8.21 44.70
N GLN A 158 13.27 8.66 45.38
CA GLN A 158 12.64 9.92 45.08
C GLN A 158 13.65 11.03 45.36
N VAL A 159 14.35 11.48 44.33
CA VAL A 159 15.13 12.70 44.39
C VAL A 159 14.11 13.83 44.56
N ALA A 160 14.15 14.47 45.73
CA ALA A 160 13.30 15.60 46.05
C ALA A 160 13.35 16.62 44.90
N GLN A 161 12.23 16.79 44.21
CA GLN A 161 12.07 17.78 43.17
C GLN A 161 12.32 19.17 43.78
N ALA A 162 13.32 19.87 43.25
CA ALA A 162 13.58 21.25 43.62
C ALA A 162 12.30 22.09 43.39
N PRO A 163 11.94 23.00 44.30
CA PRO A 163 10.74 23.82 44.19
C PRO A 163 10.77 24.61 42.88
N ALA A 164 9.67 24.53 42.13
CA ALA A 164 9.51 25.23 40.87
C ALA A 164 9.69 26.75 41.07
N PRO A 165 10.41 27.45 40.17
CA PRO A 165 10.53 28.89 40.23
C PRO A 165 9.15 29.57 40.09
N PRO A 166 8.93 30.71 40.76
CA PRO A 166 7.66 31.42 40.74
C PRO A 166 7.29 31.85 39.32
N ALA A 167 6.04 31.58 38.95
CA ALA A 167 5.48 31.95 37.65
C ALA A 167 5.55 33.47 37.43
N PRO A 168 5.97 33.94 36.24
CA PRO A 168 5.93 35.35 35.91
C PRO A 168 4.49 35.87 35.86
N ALA A 169 4.28 37.07 36.39
CA ALA A 169 3.00 37.74 36.47
C ALA A 169 2.36 37.93 35.07
N PRO A 170 1.03 37.83 34.94
CA PRO A 170 0.34 38.01 33.68
C PRO A 170 0.48 39.45 33.18
N ALA A 171 1.12 39.62 32.03
CA ALA A 171 1.10 40.88 31.29
C ALA A 171 -0.32 41.13 30.77
N ALA A 172 -0.83 42.33 31.08
CA ALA A 172 -2.10 42.83 30.59
C ALA A 172 -2.08 42.91 29.05
N VAL A 173 -2.82 42.02 28.40
CA VAL A 173 -3.06 42.07 26.96
C VAL A 173 -4.25 43.01 26.72
N LEU A 174 -3.93 44.14 26.09
CA LEU A 174 -4.87 45.09 25.51
C LEU A 174 -5.74 44.40 24.46
N GLN A 175 -7.05 44.59 24.57
CA GLN A 175 -8.02 44.35 23.50
C GLN A 175 -7.68 45.25 22.31
N PRO A 176 -7.86 44.75 21.07
CA PRO A 176 -8.64 45.58 20.17
C PRO A 176 -9.58 44.79 19.22
N LEU A 177 -10.57 45.53 18.74
CA LEU A 177 -11.35 45.33 17.51
C LEU A 177 -12.46 44.28 17.53
N ALA A 178 -13.57 44.71 18.13
CA ALA A 178 -14.91 44.38 17.66
C ALA A 178 -15.18 45.10 16.31
N ASP A 179 -14.82 44.49 15.17
CA ASP A 179 -15.24 44.97 13.84
C ASP A 179 -15.32 43.85 12.76
N ALA A 180 -15.36 42.57 13.15
CA ALA A 180 -15.39 41.46 12.19
C ALA A 180 -16.77 40.78 12.01
N LYS A 181 -17.83 41.29 12.65
CA LYS A 181 -19.14 40.63 12.66
C LYS A 181 -20.08 41.06 11.52
N ASP A 182 -19.82 42.20 10.89
CA ASP A 182 -20.68 42.72 9.81
C ASP A 182 -20.23 42.34 8.39
N ALA A 183 -19.00 41.82 8.20
CA ALA A 183 -18.54 41.36 6.90
C ALA A 183 -19.09 39.98 6.50
N ALA A 184 -19.48 39.14 7.47
CA ALA A 184 -19.98 37.79 7.21
C ALA A 184 -21.46 37.76 6.76
N ALA A 185 -22.26 38.79 7.09
CA ALA A 185 -23.66 38.85 6.69
C ALA A 185 -23.86 39.27 5.22
N ALA A 186 -22.91 40.03 4.64
CA ALA A 186 -23.00 40.49 3.25
C ALA A 186 -22.69 39.39 2.22
N GLN A 187 -21.85 38.40 2.54
CA GLN A 187 -21.54 37.28 1.63
C GLN A 187 -22.66 36.23 1.55
N ALA A 188 -23.45 36.05 2.61
CA ALA A 188 -24.56 35.10 2.61
C ALA A 188 -25.74 35.56 1.72
N ALA A 189 -25.93 36.87 1.53
CA ALA A 189 -26.97 37.42 0.66
C ALA A 189 -26.64 37.32 -0.84
N ALA A 190 -25.37 37.26 -1.21
CA ALA A 190 -24.95 37.21 -2.63
C ALA A 190 -25.09 35.82 -3.26
N MET A 191 -25.08 34.72 -2.48
CA MET A 191 -25.22 33.36 -3.01
C MET A 191 -26.68 32.89 -3.17
N ALA A 192 -27.65 33.62 -2.63
CA ALA A 192 -29.07 33.28 -2.76
C ALA A 192 -29.71 33.71 -4.09
N ALA A 193 -29.01 34.49 -4.92
CA ALA A 193 -29.53 35.03 -6.18
C ALA A 193 -29.11 34.26 -7.46
N ALA A 194 -28.42 33.12 -7.34
CA ALA A 194 -27.82 32.42 -8.49
C ALA A 194 -28.49 31.09 -8.88
N LEU A 195 -29.67 30.77 -8.32
CA LEU A 195 -30.40 29.53 -8.64
C LEU A 195 -31.82 29.82 -9.14
N ASP A 196 -31.92 30.56 -10.25
CA ASP A 196 -33.12 30.57 -11.08
C ASP A 196 -32.76 30.01 -12.45
N VAL A 197 -32.57 28.69 -12.49
CA VAL A 197 -32.38 27.93 -13.73
C VAL A 197 -33.77 27.47 -14.17
N PRO A 198 -34.28 27.94 -15.33
CA PRO A 198 -35.60 27.54 -15.79
C PRO A 198 -35.68 26.02 -16.00
N PRO A 199 -36.81 25.38 -15.68
CA PRO A 199 -37.00 23.96 -15.86
C PRO A 199 -36.82 23.61 -17.34
N LYS A 200 -35.77 22.84 -17.64
CA LYS A 200 -35.48 22.35 -18.98
C LYS A 200 -36.59 21.39 -19.38
N GLU A 201 -37.41 21.81 -20.35
CA GLU A 201 -38.48 21.00 -20.92
C GLU A 201 -37.96 19.62 -21.36
N PRO A 202 -38.69 18.54 -21.09
CA PRO A 202 -38.32 17.19 -21.49
C PRO A 202 -38.29 17.11 -23.02
N ARG A 203 -37.09 16.93 -23.59
CA ARG A 203 -36.93 16.63 -25.02
C ARG A 203 -37.74 15.38 -25.37
N PRO A 204 -38.57 15.42 -26.43
CA PRO A 204 -39.28 14.25 -26.90
C PRO A 204 -38.28 13.16 -27.32
N VAL A 205 -38.36 12.02 -26.64
CA VAL A 205 -37.55 10.83 -26.92
C VAL A 205 -37.93 10.32 -28.31
N ALA A 206 -37.05 10.52 -29.29
CA ALA A 206 -37.19 9.93 -30.60
C ALA A 206 -37.26 8.40 -30.45
N ARG A 207 -38.39 7.82 -30.87
CA ARG A 207 -38.64 6.38 -30.87
C ARG A 207 -37.56 5.70 -31.72
N ARG A 208 -36.65 4.98 -31.06
CA ARG A 208 -35.73 4.08 -31.75
C ARG A 208 -36.53 3.00 -32.49
N PRO A 209 -36.18 2.68 -33.75
CA PRO A 209 -36.79 1.57 -34.48
C PRO A 209 -36.60 0.26 -33.70
N ARG A 210 -37.70 -0.48 -33.55
CA ARG A 210 -37.75 -1.79 -32.88
C ARG A 210 -36.71 -2.71 -33.52
N ARG A 211 -35.72 -3.11 -32.73
CA ARG A 211 -34.80 -4.19 -33.07
C ARG A 211 -35.64 -5.48 -33.19
N PRO A 212 -35.48 -6.28 -34.26
CA PRO A 212 -36.21 -7.53 -34.43
C PRO A 212 -35.97 -8.45 -33.23
N ALA A 213 -37.04 -9.10 -32.79
CA ALA A 213 -37.07 -9.98 -31.64
C ALA A 213 -35.99 -11.06 -31.76
N ARG A 214 -35.16 -11.18 -30.71
CA ARG A 214 -34.25 -12.30 -30.54
C ARG A 214 -35.12 -13.58 -30.41
N PRO A 215 -34.87 -14.63 -31.20
CA PRO A 215 -35.61 -15.88 -31.08
C PRO A 215 -35.52 -16.41 -29.65
N ALA A 216 -36.64 -16.92 -29.15
CA ALA A 216 -36.75 -17.50 -27.83
C ALA A 216 -35.71 -18.63 -27.65
N PRO A 217 -35.14 -18.81 -26.45
CA PRO A 217 -34.33 -19.98 -26.13
C PRO A 217 -35.18 -21.23 -26.39
N VAL A 218 -34.67 -22.13 -27.23
CA VAL A 218 -35.23 -23.47 -27.40
C VAL A 218 -35.08 -24.17 -26.06
N GLU A 219 -36.21 -24.47 -25.43
CA GLU A 219 -36.31 -25.28 -24.23
C GLU A 219 -35.88 -26.70 -24.60
N GLU A 220 -34.66 -27.04 -24.22
CA GLU A 220 -34.06 -28.35 -24.43
C GLU A 220 -34.80 -29.35 -23.51
N GLN A 221 -35.65 -30.18 -24.13
CA GLN A 221 -36.31 -31.29 -23.46
C GLN A 221 -35.24 -32.23 -22.86
N PRO A 222 -35.30 -32.54 -21.55
CA PRO A 222 -34.46 -33.59 -21.00
C PRO A 222 -34.92 -34.94 -21.58
N GLU A 223 -34.08 -35.57 -22.40
CA GLU A 223 -34.27 -36.95 -22.80
C GLU A 223 -34.16 -37.87 -21.56
N PRO A 224 -35.06 -38.84 -21.39
CA PRO A 224 -34.95 -39.85 -20.35
C PRO A 224 -33.82 -40.80 -20.73
N VAL A 225 -32.67 -40.67 -20.07
CA VAL A 225 -31.61 -41.69 -20.11
C VAL A 225 -32.05 -42.84 -19.20
N GLU A 226 -32.89 -43.72 -19.74
CA GLU A 226 -32.95 -45.10 -19.29
C GLU A 226 -31.75 -45.82 -19.90
N ASP A 227 -30.71 -46.06 -19.11
CA ASP A 227 -29.93 -47.30 -19.23
C ASP A 227 -29.08 -47.55 -17.98
N ALA A 228 -29.24 -48.76 -17.48
CA ALA A 228 -28.58 -49.30 -16.31
C ALA A 228 -27.05 -49.34 -16.51
N ILE A 229 -26.31 -48.69 -15.62
CA ILE A 229 -24.88 -48.93 -15.47
C ILE A 229 -24.64 -49.58 -14.10
N ILE A 230 -24.20 -50.82 -14.21
CA ILE A 230 -23.67 -51.70 -13.18
C ILE A 230 -22.69 -50.94 -12.28
N ILE A 231 -22.89 -51.06 -10.96
CA ILE A 231 -21.94 -50.63 -9.93
C ILE A 231 -20.71 -51.53 -10.05
N ALA A 232 -19.77 -51.15 -10.90
CA ALA A 232 -18.40 -51.63 -10.84
C ALA A 232 -17.66 -50.77 -9.82
N GLU A 233 -17.20 -51.45 -8.78
CA GLU A 233 -16.24 -51.00 -7.77
C GLU A 233 -15.09 -50.26 -8.47
N ALA A 234 -15.12 -48.92 -8.41
CA ALA A 234 -14.14 -48.07 -9.07
C ALA A 234 -12.79 -48.25 -8.38
N GLU A 235 -11.93 -49.05 -9.00
CA GLU A 235 -10.49 -49.07 -8.81
C GLU A 235 -9.98 -47.64 -8.65
N ALA A 236 -9.30 -47.40 -7.54
CA ALA A 236 -8.73 -46.11 -7.17
C ALA A 236 -7.85 -45.56 -8.31
N GLU A 237 -8.39 -44.59 -9.06
CA GLU A 237 -7.61 -43.86 -10.05
C GLU A 237 -6.34 -43.32 -9.37
N PRO A 238 -5.15 -43.57 -9.94
CA PRO A 238 -3.91 -43.09 -9.36
C PRO A 238 -3.98 -41.57 -9.32
N ARG A 239 -4.10 -41.02 -8.10
CA ARG A 239 -3.98 -39.59 -7.81
C ARG A 239 -2.79 -39.06 -8.61
N ARG A 240 -3.06 -38.38 -9.73
CA ARG A 240 -2.05 -37.72 -10.54
C ARG A 240 -1.32 -36.77 -9.60
N GLN A 241 -0.16 -37.20 -9.12
CA GLN A 241 0.83 -36.34 -8.48
C GLN A 241 1.13 -35.26 -9.51
N ARG A 242 0.44 -34.13 -9.40
CA ARG A 242 0.78 -32.92 -10.14
C ARG A 242 2.23 -32.65 -9.78
N ARG A 243 3.13 -32.91 -10.72
CA ARG A 243 4.54 -32.54 -10.61
C ARG A 243 4.57 -31.06 -10.31
N SER A 244 4.83 -30.73 -9.06
CA SER A 244 5.08 -29.38 -8.59
C SER A 244 6.38 -28.93 -9.22
N GLY A 245 6.30 -28.38 -10.43
CA GLY A 245 7.39 -27.58 -10.98
C GLY A 245 7.69 -26.41 -10.03
N PRO A 246 8.86 -25.76 -10.17
CA PRO A 246 9.19 -24.57 -9.39
C PRO A 246 8.04 -23.57 -9.51
N VAL A 247 7.51 -23.12 -8.37
CA VAL A 247 6.35 -22.23 -8.34
C VAL A 247 6.83 -20.84 -8.74
N THR A 248 6.76 -20.54 -10.04
CA THR A 248 7.23 -19.28 -10.64
C THR A 248 6.23 -18.14 -10.49
N GLU A 249 5.09 -18.38 -9.84
CA GLU A 249 3.98 -17.45 -9.74
C GLU A 249 3.49 -17.34 -8.28
N TRP A 250 3.09 -16.14 -7.89
CA TRP A 250 2.38 -15.89 -6.65
C TRP A 250 1.04 -15.24 -6.96
N ARG A 251 0.13 -15.28 -6.00
CA ARG A 251 -1.24 -14.82 -6.20
C ARG A 251 -1.57 -13.73 -5.21
N MET A 252 -2.29 -12.72 -5.69
CA MET A 252 -2.81 -11.65 -4.86
C MET A 252 -4.33 -11.63 -4.94
N ARG A 253 -4.98 -11.44 -3.80
CA ARG A 253 -6.42 -11.20 -3.73
C ARG A 253 -6.71 -10.13 -2.69
N GLY A 254 -7.86 -9.50 -2.84
CA GLY A 254 -8.37 -8.59 -1.85
C GLY A 254 -9.62 -7.90 -2.33
N LYS A 255 -10.01 -6.87 -1.61
CA LYS A 255 -11.21 -6.08 -1.85
C LYS A 255 -10.89 -4.59 -1.86
N LEU A 256 -11.58 -3.87 -2.72
CA LEU A 256 -11.54 -2.41 -2.83
C LEU A 256 -12.80 -1.82 -2.22
N PHE A 257 -12.64 -0.82 -1.35
CA PHE A 257 -13.77 -0.12 -0.73
C PHE A 257 -13.64 1.38 -0.83
N ASP A 258 -14.77 2.05 -0.80
CA ASP A 258 -14.86 3.50 -0.62
C ASP A 258 -14.60 3.85 0.84
N LEU A 259 -13.68 4.78 1.11
CA LEU A 259 -13.31 5.16 2.47
C LEU A 259 -14.45 5.82 3.24
N LEU A 260 -15.35 6.55 2.57
CA LEU A 260 -16.42 7.28 3.23
C LEU A 260 -17.66 6.41 3.40
N SER A 261 -18.11 5.73 2.33
CA SER A 261 -19.32 4.91 2.40
C SER A 261 -19.07 3.52 3.00
N ALA A 262 -17.82 3.04 2.98
CA ALA A 262 -17.44 1.65 3.25
C ALA A 262 -18.10 0.63 2.29
N GLU A 263 -18.62 1.11 1.15
CA GLU A 263 -19.18 0.25 0.11
C GLU A 263 -18.08 -0.32 -0.78
N PRO A 264 -18.27 -1.53 -1.35
CA PRO A 264 -17.33 -2.10 -2.30
C PRO A 264 -17.24 -1.29 -3.59
N VAL A 265 -16.03 -1.16 -4.15
CA VAL A 265 -15.79 -0.43 -5.40
C VAL A 265 -15.64 -1.39 -6.57
N ALA A 266 -16.68 -1.42 -7.41
CA ALA A 266 -16.71 -2.25 -8.61
C ALA A 266 -16.09 -1.56 -9.83
N GLY A 267 -15.50 -2.36 -10.72
CA GLY A 267 -14.99 -1.87 -12.01
C GLY A 267 -13.74 -0.99 -11.92
N ALA A 268 -12.95 -1.11 -10.85
CA ALA A 268 -11.67 -0.44 -10.75
C ALA A 268 -10.56 -1.28 -11.40
N ASP A 269 -9.65 -0.63 -12.11
CA ASP A 269 -8.48 -1.26 -12.71
C ASP A 269 -7.34 -1.28 -11.69
N VAL A 270 -6.91 -2.48 -11.30
CA VAL A 270 -5.76 -2.74 -10.43
C VAL A 270 -4.58 -3.12 -11.31
N VAL A 271 -3.59 -2.23 -11.39
CA VAL A 271 -2.44 -2.36 -12.28
C VAL A 271 -1.17 -2.58 -11.46
N PHE A 272 -0.51 -3.71 -11.71
CA PHE A 272 0.79 -4.06 -11.17
C PHE A 272 1.86 -3.79 -12.24
N MET A 273 2.87 -3.02 -11.90
CA MET A 273 4.02 -2.75 -12.78
C MET A 273 5.26 -3.36 -12.15
N ASP A 274 5.87 -4.29 -12.87
CA ASP A 274 7.14 -4.89 -12.49
C ASP A 274 8.21 -3.80 -12.39
N ALA A 275 8.84 -3.66 -11.22
CA ALA A 275 9.82 -2.61 -10.97
C ALA A 275 11.14 -2.80 -11.73
N SER A 276 11.49 -4.03 -12.14
CA SER A 276 12.72 -4.32 -12.90
C SER A 276 12.48 -4.27 -14.40
N THR A 277 11.41 -4.88 -14.89
CA THR A 277 11.15 -4.98 -16.34
C THR A 277 10.23 -3.88 -16.88
N GLY A 278 9.50 -3.18 -16.01
CA GLY A 278 8.45 -2.23 -16.40
C GLY A 278 7.19 -2.88 -16.99
N ARG A 279 7.13 -4.23 -17.02
CA ARG A 279 5.99 -4.98 -17.55
C ARG A 279 4.75 -4.75 -16.69
N ARG A 280 3.60 -4.54 -17.34
CA ARG A 280 2.32 -4.26 -16.68
C ARG A 280 1.40 -5.46 -16.70
N PHE A 281 0.75 -5.70 -15.57
CA PHE A 281 -0.30 -6.69 -15.38
C PHE A 281 -1.52 -5.96 -14.81
N ALA A 282 -2.69 -6.15 -15.41
CA ALA A 282 -3.90 -5.45 -14.99
C ALA A 282 -5.03 -6.45 -14.70
N THR A 283 -5.81 -6.18 -13.67
CA THR A 283 -7.05 -6.89 -13.35
C THR A 283 -8.13 -5.90 -12.94
N GLY A 284 -9.39 -6.20 -13.24
CA GLY A 284 -10.53 -5.41 -12.76
C GLY A 284 -11.05 -5.90 -11.41
N SER A 285 -11.69 -5.01 -10.63
CA SER A 285 -12.52 -5.40 -9.49
C SER A 285 -13.95 -5.75 -9.91
N ASP A 286 -14.55 -6.73 -9.24
CA ASP A 286 -15.92 -7.18 -9.50
C ASP A 286 -17.00 -6.35 -8.77
N ALA A 287 -18.27 -6.77 -8.87
CA ALA A 287 -19.39 -6.08 -8.21
C ALA A 287 -19.29 -6.03 -6.67
N GLN A 288 -18.52 -6.92 -6.05
CA GLN A 288 -18.25 -6.95 -4.61
C GLN A 288 -16.93 -6.26 -4.25
N GLY A 289 -16.31 -5.58 -5.23
CA GLY A 289 -15.01 -4.94 -5.09
C GLY A 289 -13.85 -5.92 -4.96
N LEU A 290 -14.07 -7.22 -5.17
CA LEU A 290 -13.02 -8.22 -5.13
C LEU A 290 -12.14 -8.10 -6.38
N TYR A 291 -10.83 -8.20 -6.18
CA TYR A 291 -9.86 -8.32 -7.27
C TYR A 291 -8.97 -9.54 -7.02
N ARG A 292 -8.47 -10.13 -8.11
CA ARG A 292 -7.56 -11.28 -8.07
C ARG A 292 -6.49 -11.11 -9.14
N ALA A 293 -5.23 -11.27 -8.79
CA ALA A 293 -4.11 -11.23 -9.72
C ALA A 293 -3.21 -12.46 -9.54
N THR A 294 -2.67 -12.97 -10.66
CA THR A 294 -1.59 -13.96 -10.66
C THR A 294 -0.39 -13.30 -11.29
N LEU A 295 0.70 -13.21 -10.55
CA LEU A 295 1.89 -12.45 -10.92
C LEU A 295 3.11 -13.37 -10.88
N PRO A 296 4.07 -13.22 -11.79
CA PRO A 296 5.32 -13.95 -11.69
C PRO A 296 6.09 -13.54 -10.42
N VAL A 297 6.86 -14.45 -9.85
CA VAL A 297 7.75 -14.13 -8.73
C VAL A 297 8.83 -13.17 -9.23
N ASN A 298 9.05 -12.09 -8.48
CA ASN A 298 10.03 -11.07 -8.80
C ASN A 298 10.68 -10.54 -7.52
N GLU A 299 12.02 -10.50 -7.49
CA GLU A 299 12.82 -10.03 -6.36
C GLU A 299 12.68 -8.52 -6.10
N THR A 300 12.49 -7.72 -7.14
CA THR A 300 12.33 -6.26 -7.03
C THR A 300 10.92 -5.87 -6.57
N GLY A 301 9.95 -6.74 -6.76
CA GLY A 301 8.54 -6.49 -6.45
C GLY A 301 7.80 -5.71 -7.54
N TYR A 302 6.57 -5.32 -7.21
CA TYR A 302 5.64 -4.66 -8.11
C TYR A 302 5.18 -3.33 -7.53
N ASP A 303 5.21 -2.29 -8.36
CA ASP A 303 4.48 -1.06 -8.10
C ASP A 303 2.99 -1.29 -8.36
N LEU A 304 2.14 -0.83 -7.44
CA LEU A 304 0.69 -0.92 -7.57
C LEU A 304 0.07 0.44 -7.90
N ALA A 305 -0.83 0.47 -8.88
CA ALA A 305 -1.67 1.60 -9.19
C ALA A 305 -3.14 1.15 -9.32
N ILE A 306 -4.06 1.86 -8.68
CA ILE A 306 -5.49 1.60 -8.78
C ILE A 306 -6.15 2.78 -9.49
N ARG A 307 -6.94 2.50 -10.53
CA ARG A 307 -7.62 3.52 -11.33
C ARG A 307 -9.12 3.28 -11.33
N HIS A 308 -9.88 4.35 -11.11
CA HIS A 308 -11.33 4.33 -11.26
C HIS A 308 -11.81 5.75 -11.56
N SER A 309 -12.87 5.90 -12.36
CA SER A 309 -13.32 7.23 -12.82
C SER A 309 -13.96 8.10 -11.74
N LYS A 310 -14.38 7.49 -10.62
CA LYS A 310 -15.06 8.16 -9.49
C LYS A 310 -14.19 8.36 -8.25
N TYR A 311 -12.96 7.83 -8.26
CA TYR A 311 -12.07 7.87 -7.11
C TYR A 311 -10.76 8.56 -7.47
N GLU A 312 -10.10 9.14 -6.47
CA GLU A 312 -8.74 9.59 -6.64
C GLU A 312 -7.85 8.38 -6.99
N PRO A 313 -6.79 8.56 -7.80
CA PRO A 313 -5.79 7.51 -8.04
C PRO A 313 -5.04 7.07 -6.77
N LYS A 314 -5.24 7.80 -5.66
CA LYS A 314 -4.67 7.49 -4.36
C LYS A 314 -5.51 6.42 -3.66
N TYR A 315 -4.81 5.47 -3.07
CA TYR A 315 -5.34 4.35 -2.32
C TYR A 315 -4.52 4.13 -1.05
N PHE A 316 -5.10 3.40 -0.11
CA PHE A 316 -4.46 3.04 1.16
C PHE A 316 -4.73 1.58 1.47
N GLU A 317 -3.78 0.92 2.12
CA GLU A 317 -4.02 -0.40 2.68
C GLU A 317 -5.02 -0.31 3.82
N ASP A 318 -5.97 -1.24 3.87
CA ASP A 318 -6.93 -1.30 4.98
C ASP A 318 -6.17 -1.63 6.27
N GLY A 319 -6.14 -0.68 7.21
CA GLY A 319 -5.32 -0.76 8.41
C GLY A 319 -5.84 -1.73 9.47
N SER A 320 -5.16 -1.77 10.61
CA SER A 320 -5.66 -2.39 11.84
C SER A 320 -5.86 -1.29 12.90
N PRO A 321 -7.11 -0.94 13.27
CA PRO A 321 -8.36 -1.57 12.86
C PRO A 321 -8.75 -1.25 11.40
N PRO A 322 -9.53 -2.13 10.73
CA PRO A 322 -9.97 -1.90 9.37
C PRO A 322 -10.90 -0.68 9.31
N TYR A 323 -10.68 0.20 8.33
CA TYR A 323 -11.42 1.45 8.16
C TYR A 323 -12.92 1.21 8.03
N ARG A 324 -13.30 0.04 7.49
CA ARG A 324 -14.69 -0.42 7.37
C ARG A 324 -15.45 -0.47 8.70
N LYS A 325 -14.74 -0.72 9.80
CA LYS A 325 -15.32 -0.80 11.15
C LYS A 325 -15.35 0.55 11.86
N LEU A 326 -14.69 1.57 11.32
CA LEU A 326 -14.68 2.92 11.88
C LEU A 326 -15.98 3.66 11.53
N GLY A 327 -16.39 4.56 12.42
CA GLY A 327 -17.53 5.45 12.18
C GLY A 327 -17.24 6.49 11.10
N LEU A 328 -18.28 7.10 10.53
CA LEU A 328 -18.16 8.06 9.43
C LEU A 328 -17.20 9.22 9.76
N GLU A 329 -17.31 9.81 10.96
CA GLU A 329 -16.45 10.92 11.40
C GLU A 329 -14.97 10.51 11.48
N GLN A 330 -14.68 9.30 11.97
CA GLN A 330 -13.32 8.77 12.04
C GLN A 330 -12.76 8.51 10.64
N ARG A 331 -13.60 8.03 9.71
CA ARG A 331 -13.20 7.83 8.31
C ARG A 331 -12.93 9.15 7.61
N GLN A 332 -13.72 10.19 7.88
CA GLN A 332 -13.48 11.54 7.38
C GLN A 332 -12.16 12.12 7.91
N SER A 333 -11.90 11.99 9.21
CA SER A 333 -10.60 12.36 9.80
C SER A 333 -9.45 11.59 9.14
N ALA A 334 -9.63 10.30 8.89
CA ALA A 334 -8.64 9.48 8.21
C ALA A 334 -8.39 9.97 6.78
N VAL A 335 -9.41 10.40 6.02
CA VAL A 335 -9.23 10.99 4.68
C VAL A 335 -8.29 12.19 4.77
N ASP A 336 -8.51 13.11 5.71
CA ASP A 336 -7.72 14.34 5.80
C ASP A 336 -6.27 14.07 6.22
N ASP A 337 -6.04 13.10 7.11
CA ASP A 337 -4.70 12.63 7.47
C ASP A 337 -4.01 11.95 6.28
N LEU A 338 -4.74 11.10 5.55
CA LEU A 338 -4.24 10.36 4.40
C LEU A 338 -3.93 11.26 3.19
N LEU A 339 -4.68 12.35 3.00
CA LEU A 339 -4.38 13.36 1.99
C LEU A 339 -3.08 14.12 2.27
N ARG A 340 -2.67 14.20 3.54
CA ARG A 340 -1.40 14.83 3.96
C ARG A 340 -0.21 13.89 3.82
N VAL A 341 -0.42 12.59 4.03
CA VAL A 341 0.63 11.60 3.84
C VAL A 341 0.89 11.44 2.35
N LEU A 342 2.08 11.86 1.90
CA LEU A 342 2.55 11.52 0.56
C LEU A 342 2.54 9.99 0.46
N GLN A 343 1.86 9.46 -0.56
CA GLN A 343 1.85 8.03 -0.79
C GLN A 343 3.29 7.56 -0.97
N ASN A 344 3.78 6.80 0.02
CA ASN A 344 4.99 6.04 -0.17
C ASN A 344 4.66 4.98 -1.22
N LYS A 345 5.52 4.91 -2.23
CA LYS A 345 5.40 3.94 -3.30
C LYS A 345 5.79 2.58 -2.73
N ASP A 346 4.81 1.87 -2.19
CA ASP A 346 5.04 0.57 -1.58
C ASP A 346 5.21 -0.49 -2.68
N LEU A 347 6.40 -1.09 -2.69
CA LEU A 347 6.71 -2.22 -3.56
C LEU A 347 6.13 -3.50 -2.96
N ILE A 348 5.21 -4.12 -3.68
CA ILE A 348 4.58 -5.36 -3.26
C ILE A 348 5.46 -6.53 -3.64
N LYS A 349 5.83 -7.33 -2.64
CA LYS A 349 6.63 -8.55 -2.79
C LYS A 349 5.93 -9.72 -2.12
N ALA A 350 6.03 -10.89 -2.72
CA ALA A 350 5.55 -12.13 -2.14
C ALA A 350 6.40 -13.31 -2.63
N GLU A 351 6.45 -14.35 -1.81
CA GLU A 351 7.16 -15.58 -2.14
C GLU A 351 6.32 -16.45 -3.10
N GLY A 352 7.00 -17.21 -3.96
CA GLY A 352 6.36 -18.12 -4.91
C GLY A 352 5.41 -19.10 -4.21
N GLY A 353 4.20 -19.24 -4.76
CA GLY A 353 3.17 -20.13 -4.22
C GLY A 353 2.42 -19.60 -3.00
N THR A 354 2.76 -18.42 -2.49
CA THR A 354 1.97 -17.77 -1.43
C THR A 354 0.80 -16.98 -2.02
N VAL A 355 -0.30 -16.93 -1.25
CA VAL A 355 -1.46 -16.08 -1.56
C VAL A 355 -1.38 -14.86 -0.65
N LEU A 356 -1.11 -13.70 -1.22
CA LEU A 356 -1.12 -12.43 -0.51
C LEU A 356 -2.54 -11.87 -0.48
N GLU A 357 -3.05 -11.58 0.72
CA GLU A 357 -4.36 -10.97 0.91
C GLU A 357 -4.18 -9.53 1.39
N ARG A 358 -4.59 -8.56 0.57
CA ARG A 358 -4.55 -7.12 0.92
C ARG A 358 -5.79 -6.41 0.43
N ASP A 359 -6.49 -5.77 1.36
CA ASP A 359 -7.62 -4.92 1.02
C ASP A 359 -7.16 -3.47 0.91
N PHE A 360 -7.73 -2.73 -0.04
CA PHE A 360 -7.42 -1.33 -0.26
C PHE A 360 -8.66 -0.46 -0.15
N VAL A 361 -8.43 0.79 0.21
CA VAL A 361 -9.46 1.80 0.38
C VAL A 361 -9.18 2.98 -0.55
N LEU A 362 -10.24 3.48 -1.21
CA LEU A 362 -10.19 4.54 -2.20
C LEU A 362 -10.90 5.81 -1.70
N ILE A 363 -10.38 6.98 -2.08
CA ILE A 363 -10.98 8.28 -1.72
C ILE A 363 -11.89 8.74 -2.87
N PRO A 364 -13.19 8.99 -2.66
CA PRO A 364 -14.09 9.45 -3.72
C PRO A 364 -13.72 10.85 -4.20
N LEU A 365 -13.86 11.11 -5.52
CA LEU A 365 -13.55 12.42 -6.14
C LEU A 365 -14.55 13.52 -5.77
N SER A 366 -15.82 13.15 -5.57
CA SER A 366 -16.88 14.09 -5.22
C SER A 366 -16.89 14.32 -3.71
N ARG A 367 -16.38 15.46 -3.28
CA ARG A 367 -16.74 16.06 -1.99
C ARG A 367 -17.96 16.95 -2.16
#